data_AF-A0A917NV31-F1
#
_entry.id   AF-A0A917NV31-F1
#
_cell.length_a   1.000
_cell.length_b   1.000
_cell.length_c   1.000
_cell.angle_alpha   90.00
_cell.angle_beta   90.00
_cell.angle_gamma   90.00
#
_symmetry.space_group_name_H-M   'P 1'
#
loop_
_entity.id
_entity.type
_entity.pdbx_description
1 polymer ?
#
loop_
_entity_poly.entity_id
_entity_poly.type
_entity_poly.pdbx_seq_one_letter_code
_entity_poly.pdbx_strand_id
1 'polypeptide(L)'
;MVMNQGPATIVGLELSSVGQGQFGHSLIGRVELPPGNALHVTPPSGSGCLNDLRIRWSDGRAEERPREDLCQAQRVLRLTTPSP
;
A
#
# COMPACT_ATOMS: atom_id res chain seq x y z
N MET A 1 9.59 2.38 1.22
CA MET A 1 9.69 0.93 0.94
C MET A 1 8.49 0.23 1.57
N VAL A 2 7.94 -0.78 0.92
CA VAL A 2 6.81 -1.57 1.44
C VAL A 2 7.32 -2.98 1.75
N MET A 3 7.04 -3.47 2.96
CA MET A 3 7.40 -4.82 3.38
C MET A 3 6.13 -5.57 3.76
N ASN A 4 5.90 -6.70 3.11
CA ASN A 4 4.82 -7.60 3.47
C ASN A 4 5.26 -8.46 4.66
N GLN A 5 4.74 -8.15 5.84
CA GLN A 5 4.92 -8.95 7.06
C GLN A 5 3.69 -9.81 7.38
N GLY A 6 2.66 -9.75 6.53
CA GLY A 6 1.46 -10.56 6.64
C GLY A 6 1.66 -11.96 6.04
N PRO A 7 0.79 -12.92 6.43
CA PRO A 7 0.75 -14.26 5.86
C PRO A 7 0.20 -14.33 4.43
N ALA A 8 -0.52 -13.32 3.94
CA ALA A 8 -1.07 -13.32 2.58
C ALA A 8 -0.22 -12.48 1.61
N THR A 9 -0.25 -12.82 0.33
CA THR A 9 0.39 -12.03 -0.74
C THR A 9 -0.37 -10.73 -0.99
N ILE A 10 0.34 -9.61 -1.13
CA ILE A 10 -0.23 -8.33 -1.56
C ILE A 10 -0.29 -8.32 -3.09
N VAL A 11 -1.48 -8.09 -3.62
CA VAL A 11 -1.75 -8.05 -5.07
C VAL A 11 -2.11 -6.64 -5.57
N GLY A 12 -2.25 -5.69 -4.65
CA GLY A 12 -2.49 -4.29 -5.01
C GLY A 12 -2.14 -3.35 -3.87
N LEU A 13 -1.55 -2.21 -4.22
CA LEU A 13 -1.28 -1.12 -3.29
C LEU A 13 -1.67 0.19 -3.97
N GLU A 14 -2.75 0.82 -3.56
CA GLU A 14 -3.34 1.95 -4.29
C GLU A 14 -3.39 3.19 -3.39
N LEU A 15 -3.27 4.37 -4.00
CA LEU A 15 -3.36 5.64 -3.29
C LEU A 15 -4.60 6.41 -3.73
N SER A 16 -5.18 7.12 -2.77
CA SER A 16 -6.11 8.21 -3.04
C SER A 16 -5.70 9.45 -2.25
N SER A 17 -6.06 10.63 -2.75
CA SER A 17 -5.98 11.84 -1.93
C SER A 17 -6.86 11.69 -0.68
N VAL A 18 -6.42 12.27 0.43
CA VAL A 18 -7.07 12.14 1.73
C VAL A 18 -8.55 12.50 1.65
N GLY A 19 -9.42 11.57 2.04
CA GLY A 19 -10.87 11.77 2.11
C GLY A 19 -11.60 11.76 0.76
N GLN A 20 -10.91 11.53 -0.36
CA GLN A 20 -11.54 11.44 -1.68
C GLN A 20 -12.10 10.03 -1.97
N GLY A 21 -11.49 8.98 -1.41
CA GLY A 21 -11.89 7.58 -1.66
C GLY A 21 -11.69 7.09 -3.10
N GLN A 22 -11.14 7.94 -3.98
CA GLN A 22 -10.86 7.61 -5.37
C GLN A 22 -9.45 7.02 -5.50
N PHE A 23 -9.35 5.70 -5.34
CA PHE A 23 -8.09 4.98 -5.43
C PHE A 23 -7.63 4.82 -6.88
N GLY A 24 -6.37 5.19 -7.12
CA GLY A 24 -5.72 5.09 -8.43
C GLY A 24 -5.13 3.72 -8.73
N HIS A 25 -4.19 3.68 -9.68
CA HIS A 25 -3.48 2.46 -10.04
C HIS A 25 -2.62 1.92 -8.90
N SER A 26 -2.35 0.61 -8.97
CA SER A 26 -1.46 -0.06 -8.03
C SER A 26 -0.01 0.42 -8.16
N LEU A 27 0.59 0.86 -7.06
CA LEU A 27 1.99 1.27 -6.93
C LEU A 27 2.96 0.11 -7.12
N ILE A 28 2.54 -1.12 -6.81
CA ILE A 28 3.32 -2.33 -7.11
C ILE A 28 3.10 -2.79 -8.57
N GLY A 29 2.37 -2.03 -9.38
CA GLY A 29 2.11 -2.35 -10.77
C GLY A 29 1.35 -3.67 -10.92
N ARG A 30 1.86 -4.55 -11.78
CA ARG A 30 1.31 -5.90 -12.03
C ARG A 30 2.07 -7.00 -11.28
N VAL A 31 2.98 -6.63 -10.37
CA VAL A 31 3.69 -7.63 -9.56
C VAL A 31 2.90 -7.94 -8.30
N GLU A 32 3.15 -9.12 -7.77
CA GLU A 32 2.67 -9.55 -6.47
C GLU A 32 3.81 -9.44 -5.45
N LEU A 33 3.48 -9.11 -4.21
CA LEU A 33 4.45 -9.02 -3.11
C LEU A 33 4.16 -10.12 -2.07
N PRO A 34 4.84 -11.28 -2.15
CA PRO A 34 4.62 -12.38 -1.23
C PRO A 34 5.01 -12.05 0.22
N PRO A 35 4.56 -12.84 1.20
CA PRO A 35 4.98 -12.73 2.60
C PRO A 35 6.51 -12.67 2.75
N GLY A 36 6.99 -11.84 3.67
CA GLY A 36 8.42 -11.67 3.98
C GLY A 36 9.21 -10.83 2.97
N ASN A 37 8.62 -10.48 1.82
CA ASN A 37 9.31 -9.71 0.78
C ASN A 37 9.10 -8.21 0.95
N ALA A 38 10.02 -7.43 0.38
CA ALA A 38 9.94 -5.98 0.34
C ALA A 38 10.11 -5.48 -1.10
N LEU A 39 9.38 -4.39 -1.41
CA LEU A 39 9.46 -3.72 -2.70
C LEU A 39 9.62 -2.21 -2.49
N HIS A 40 10.47 -1.60 -3.30
CA HIS A 40 10.54 -0.15 -3.39
C HIS A 40 9.40 0.33 -4.29
N VAL A 41 8.49 1.12 -3.74
CA VAL A 41 7.43 1.79 -4.49
C VAL A 41 7.69 3.29 -4.49
N THR A 42 7.41 3.92 -5.63
CA THR A 42 7.49 5.37 -5.79
C THR A 42 6.07 5.91 -5.95
N PRO A 43 5.60 6.81 -5.08
CA PRO A 43 4.31 7.46 -5.25
C PRO A 43 4.24 8.23 -6.59
N PRO A 44 3.05 8.35 -7.21
CA PRO A 44 2.87 9.15 -8.41
C PRO A 44 3.25 10.61 -8.14
N SER A 45 3.85 11.26 -9.13
CA SER A 45 4.13 12.70 -9.04
C SER A 45 2.83 13.48 -8.82
N GLY A 46 2.80 14.34 -7.80
CA GLY A 46 1.63 15.17 -7.48
C GLY A 46 0.61 14.56 -6.52
N SER A 47 0.84 13.35 -5.97
CA SER A 47 -0.04 12.76 -4.94
C SER A 47 -0.05 13.54 -3.62
N GLY A 48 0.85 14.50 -3.42
CA GLY A 48 1.08 15.12 -2.11
C GLY A 48 1.68 14.13 -1.10
N CYS A 49 1.97 14.60 0.11
CA CYS A 49 2.60 13.79 1.15
C CYS A 49 1.62 12.87 1.87
N LEU A 50 0.46 13.41 2.27
CA LEU A 50 -0.57 12.64 2.97
C LEU A 50 -1.55 12.06 1.95
N ASN A 51 -1.74 10.74 2.00
CA ASN A 51 -2.68 10.01 1.16
C ASN A 51 -3.37 8.92 1.95
N ASP A 52 -4.55 8.51 1.50
CA ASP A 52 -5.15 7.27 1.97
C ASP A 52 -4.62 6.12 1.13
N LEU A 53 -4.24 5.03 1.79
CA LEU A 53 -3.61 3.86 1.20
C LEU A 53 -4.58 2.68 1.24
N ARG A 54 -4.82 2.03 0.11
CA ARG A 54 -5.56 0.77 0.05
C ARG A 54 -4.63 -0.39 -0.27
N ILE A 55 -4.70 -1.43 0.53
CA ILE A 55 -3.93 -2.66 0.37
C ILE A 55 -4.90 -3.77 0.00
N ARG A 56 -4.65 -4.45 -1.12
CA ARG A 56 -5.42 -5.63 -1.55
C ARG A 56 -4.58 -6.88 -1.40
N TRP A 57 -5.18 -7.90 -0.82
CA TRP A 57 -4.58 -9.19 -0.56
C TRP A 57 -5.09 -10.22 -1.56
N SER A 58 -4.28 -11.25 -1.83
CA SER A 58 -4.58 -12.37 -2.73
C SER A 58 -5.81 -13.18 -2.33
N ASP A 59 -6.19 -13.14 -1.05
CA ASP A 59 -7.39 -13.80 -0.50
C ASP A 59 -8.68 -12.99 -0.69
N GLY A 60 -8.62 -11.86 -1.40
CA GLY A 60 -9.75 -10.98 -1.68
C GLY A 60 -10.01 -9.93 -0.61
N ARG A 61 -9.28 -9.94 0.52
CA ARG A 61 -9.41 -8.89 1.54
C ARG A 61 -8.79 -7.58 1.07
N ALA A 62 -9.35 -6.48 1.55
CA ALA A 62 -8.79 -5.14 1.38
C ALA A 62 -8.73 -4.42 2.72
N GLU A 63 -7.66 -3.65 2.94
CA GLU A 63 -7.46 -2.79 4.10
C GLU A 63 -7.20 -1.36 3.61
N GLU A 64 -7.83 -0.38 4.25
CA GLU A 64 -7.59 1.03 3.99
C GLU A 64 -6.91 1.66 5.21
N ARG A 65 -5.80 2.35 4.97
CA ARG A 65 -5.06 3.12 5.97
C ARG A 65 -5.18 4.60 5.63
N PRO A 66 -5.93 5.38 6.42
CA PRO A 66 -6.11 6.79 6.14
C PRO A 66 -4.88 7.62 6.56
N ARG A 67 -4.64 8.73 5.85
CA ARG A 67 -3.63 9.75 6.20
C ARG A 67 -2.21 9.23 6.37
N GLU A 68 -1.81 8.32 5.49
CA GLU A 68 -0.45 7.81 5.42
C GLU A 68 0.49 8.89 4.85
N ASP A 69 1.54 9.24 5.60
CA ASP A 69 2.59 10.14 5.12
C ASP A 69 3.62 9.36 4.27
N LEU A 70 3.73 9.73 3.00
CA LEU A 70 4.61 9.15 2.00
C LEU A 70 5.89 9.97 1.78
N CYS A 71 5.96 11.21 2.28
CA CYS A 71 7.13 12.08 2.12
C CYS A 71 8.21 11.82 3.18
N GLN A 72 7.89 11.03 4.20
CA GLN A 72 8.86 10.59 5.20
C GLN A 72 9.94 9.74 4.52
N ALA A 73 11.09 10.36 4.24
CA ALA A 73 12.27 9.69 3.71
C ALA A 73 12.61 8.51 4.63
N GLN A 74 12.68 7.30 4.06
CA GLN A 74 12.96 6.03 4.76
C GLN A 74 11.77 5.34 5.45
N ARG A 75 10.52 5.74 5.20
CA ARG A 75 9.39 4.98 5.74
C ARG A 75 9.33 3.57 5.16
N VAL A 76 9.41 2.57 6.06
CA VAL A 76 9.11 1.17 5.77
C VAL A 76 7.68 0.90 6.20
N LEU A 77 6.77 0.83 5.23
CA LEU A 77 5.40 0.42 5.44
C LEU A 77 5.38 -1.08 5.70
N ARG A 78 5.22 -1.45 6.97
CA ARG A 78 5.03 -2.82 7.40
C ARG A 78 3.55 -3.15 7.31
N LEU A 79 3.21 -4.00 6.37
CA LEU A 79 1.84 -4.42 6.09
C LEU A 79 1.67 -5.82 6.64
N THR A 80 0.72 -5.97 7.56
CA THR A 80 0.27 -7.26 8.08
C THR A 80 -1.18 -7.42 7.66
N THR A 81 -1.59 -8.63 7.28
CA THR A 81 -3.02 -8.85 7.00
C THR A 81 -3.84 -8.54 8.24
N PRO A 82 -5.01 -7.90 8.11
CA PRO A 82 -5.91 -7.73 9.23
C PRO A 82 -6.25 -9.11 9.83
N SER A 83 -6.37 -9.19 11.15
CA SER A 83 -6.86 -10.42 11.80
C SER A 83 -8.26 -10.76 11.27
N PRO A 84 -8.58 -12.05 11.09
CA PRO A 84 -9.93 -12.48 10.69
C PRO A 84 -10.99 -12.09 11.73
#